data_AF-A0A2H9LCC1-F1
#
_entry.id   AF-A0A2H9LCC1-F1
#
_cell.length_a   1.000
_cell.length_b   1.000
_cell.length_c   1.000
_cell.angle_alpha   90.00
_cell.angle_beta   90.00
_cell.angle_gamma   90.00
#
_symmetry.space_group_name_H-M   'P 1'
#
loop_
_entity.id
_entity.type
_entity.pdbx_description
1 polymer ?
#
loop_
_entity_poly.entity_id
_entity_poly.type
_entity_poly.pdbx_seq_one_letter_code
_entity_poly.pdbx_strand_id
1 'polypeptide(L)'
;MTSKNSVLLTIKQYNSITPNELFARIVGNYTNSNSARAALSRTLKNLNALGFIRKHEGFIQLTEKGLAELHKEMKNKLILRLNDTIIDEGNKDLDSIVKLLTTLIERSKTDSDLLKVSKDSSTFYISDLEEMIAKLSKDMEHMNYLSSVLTKHVASLKELDFPHEIEMQMTEESLNKLSNFFEKENAQELLIECDDMIKPILQEEFKAELKNQQLFVSKQNFSKLINFFKGLISQNIKSKEKIKIIFSGISVYIIENTIVFTGPYNKLAQAFA
;
A
#
# COMPACT_ATOMS: atom_id res chain seq x y z
N MET A 1 27.36 -2.71 10.89
CA MET A 1 27.92 -1.78 11.90
C MET A 1 28.98 -2.52 12.69
N THR A 2 30.13 -1.92 12.95
CA THR A 2 31.16 -2.52 13.83
C THR A 2 30.68 -2.53 15.28
N SER A 3 31.09 -3.53 16.08
CA SER A 3 30.67 -3.67 17.50
C SER A 3 31.04 -2.45 18.35
N LYS A 4 32.10 -1.74 17.96
CA LYS A 4 32.54 -0.46 18.55
C LYS A 4 31.41 0.57 18.53
N ASN A 5 30.75 0.76 17.39
CA ASN A 5 29.80 1.87 17.21
C ASN A 5 28.41 1.57 17.69
N SER A 6 27.98 0.30 17.64
CA SER A 6 26.75 -0.10 18.33
C SER A 6 26.87 0.17 19.83
N VAL A 7 28.01 -0.18 20.44
CA VAL A 7 28.27 0.07 21.87
C VAL A 7 28.33 1.57 22.18
N LEU A 8 29.04 2.39 21.38
CA LEU A 8 29.09 3.83 21.59
C LEU A 8 27.72 4.51 21.40
N LEU A 9 26.90 4.07 20.44
CA LEU A 9 25.53 4.55 20.22
C LEU A 9 24.61 4.22 21.39
N THR A 10 24.68 2.99 21.90
CA THR A 10 23.90 2.60 23.08
C THR A 10 24.31 3.41 24.30
N ILE A 11 25.60 3.66 24.53
CA ILE A 11 26.04 4.53 25.65
C ILE A 11 25.54 5.97 25.47
N LYS A 12 25.54 6.51 24.24
CA LYS A 12 25.00 7.85 23.93
C LYS A 12 23.52 8.00 24.25
N GLN A 13 22.71 6.99 23.94
CA GLN A 13 21.24 7.05 24.10
C GLN A 13 20.80 7.13 25.57
N TYR A 14 21.58 6.58 26.49
CA TYR A 14 21.20 6.48 27.91
C TYR A 14 21.92 7.49 28.81
N ASN A 15 22.83 8.31 28.27
CA ASN A 15 23.57 9.37 29.00
C ASN A 15 24.25 8.93 30.32
N SER A 16 24.44 7.62 30.51
CA SER A 16 25.22 6.87 31.52
C SER A 16 24.57 5.48 31.59
N ILE A 17 25.36 4.41 31.46
CA ILE A 17 24.80 3.04 31.46
C ILE A 17 25.70 2.10 32.26
N THR A 18 25.12 1.19 33.01
CA THR A 18 25.90 0.16 33.72
C THR A 18 26.37 -0.92 32.73
N PRO A 19 27.47 -1.63 33.03
CA PRO A 19 27.93 -2.75 32.21
C PRO A 19 26.87 -3.85 31.99
N ASN A 20 26.02 -4.10 33.01
CA ASN A 20 24.97 -5.11 32.96
C ASN A 20 23.79 -4.70 32.07
N GLU A 21 23.37 -3.43 32.14
CA GLU A 21 22.34 -2.89 31.25
C GLU A 21 22.82 -2.83 29.80
N LEU A 22 24.08 -2.41 29.59
CA LEU A 22 24.68 -2.42 28.27
C LEU A 22 24.76 -3.84 27.70
N PHE A 23 25.12 -4.82 28.54
CA PHE A 23 25.13 -6.24 28.16
C PHE A 23 23.74 -6.75 27.76
N ALA A 24 22.72 -6.47 28.56
CA ALA A 24 21.34 -6.89 28.30
C ALA A 24 20.82 -6.38 26.94
N ARG A 25 21.28 -5.19 26.51
CA ARG A 25 20.87 -4.58 25.24
C ARG A 25 21.57 -5.13 24.00
N ILE A 26 22.72 -5.76 24.15
CA ILE A 26 23.52 -6.26 23.01
C ILE A 26 23.59 -7.78 22.93
N VAL A 27 23.20 -8.51 23.98
CA VAL A 27 23.30 -9.97 24.06
C VAL A 27 22.54 -10.67 22.92
N GLY A 28 21.41 -10.11 22.47
CA GLY A 28 20.61 -10.64 21.37
C GLY A 28 21.31 -10.64 20.00
N ASN A 29 22.44 -9.93 19.87
CA ASN A 29 23.24 -9.90 18.63
C ASN A 29 24.30 -11.02 18.58
N TYR A 30 24.36 -11.90 19.57
CA TYR A 30 25.37 -12.96 19.68
C TYR A 30 24.71 -14.33 19.88
N THR A 31 25.35 -15.37 19.37
CA THR A 31 24.86 -16.75 19.45
C THR A 31 24.80 -17.31 20.86
N ASN A 32 25.58 -16.77 21.80
CA ASN A 32 25.49 -17.15 23.22
C ASN A 32 25.98 -16.03 24.16
N SER A 33 25.53 -16.11 25.41
CA SER A 33 25.80 -15.12 26.48
C SER A 33 27.29 -14.97 26.80
N ASN A 34 28.06 -16.05 26.77
CA ASN A 34 29.50 -16.01 27.08
C ASN A 34 30.31 -15.31 25.99
N SER A 35 29.97 -15.55 24.71
CA SER A 35 30.52 -14.83 23.56
C SER A 35 30.20 -13.34 23.64
N ALA A 36 28.96 -12.99 23.98
CA ALA A 36 28.55 -11.60 24.17
C ALA A 36 29.35 -10.90 25.30
N ARG A 37 29.56 -11.59 26.43
CA ARG A 37 30.34 -11.03 27.56
C ARG A 37 31.80 -10.81 27.17
N ALA A 38 32.40 -11.78 26.50
CA ALA A 38 33.79 -11.69 26.05
C ALA A 38 33.97 -10.55 25.02
N ALA A 39 33.06 -10.46 24.04
CA ALA A 39 33.07 -9.40 23.02
C ALA A 39 32.86 -8.01 23.64
N LEU A 40 31.90 -7.87 24.56
CA LEU A 40 31.65 -6.62 25.27
C LEU A 40 32.84 -6.20 26.12
N SER A 41 33.40 -7.11 26.90
CA SER A 41 34.57 -6.85 27.75
C SER A 41 35.77 -6.36 26.94
N ARG A 42 36.08 -7.04 25.82
CA ARG A 42 37.14 -6.61 24.89
C ARG A 42 36.86 -5.24 24.29
N THR A 43 35.62 -5.01 23.84
CA THR A 43 35.21 -3.74 23.23
C THR A 43 35.31 -2.60 24.25
N LEU A 44 34.82 -2.78 25.47
CA LEU A 44 34.93 -1.77 26.54
C LEU A 44 36.38 -1.50 26.95
N LYS A 45 37.22 -2.54 27.04
CA LYS A 45 38.66 -2.37 27.33
C LYS A 45 39.32 -1.52 26.25
N ASN A 46 39.03 -1.82 24.98
CA ASN A 46 39.58 -1.07 23.84
C ASN A 46 39.05 0.37 23.79
N LEU A 47 37.74 0.58 23.96
CA LEU A 47 37.13 1.92 23.98
C LEU A 47 37.67 2.78 25.12
N ASN A 48 37.92 2.19 26.29
CA ASN A 48 38.50 2.87 27.44
C ASN A 48 39.98 3.20 27.19
N ALA A 49 40.75 2.26 26.63
CA ALA A 49 42.16 2.48 26.30
C ALA A 49 42.37 3.57 25.23
N LEU A 50 41.46 3.67 24.26
CA LEU A 50 41.46 4.73 23.24
C LEU A 50 40.92 6.07 23.76
N GLY A 51 40.44 6.11 25.00
CA GLY A 51 39.88 7.30 25.64
C GLY A 51 38.54 7.73 25.06
N PHE A 52 37.75 6.81 24.49
CA PHE A 52 36.42 7.11 23.95
C PHE A 52 35.33 7.04 25.02
N ILE A 53 35.52 6.22 26.06
CA ILE A 53 34.61 6.10 27.19
C ILE A 53 35.37 6.31 28.50
N ARG A 54 34.65 6.70 29.55
CA ARG A 54 35.15 6.75 30.93
C ARG A 54 34.24 5.94 31.84
N LYS A 55 34.83 5.34 32.89
CA LYS A 55 34.09 4.65 33.95
C LYS A 55 34.08 5.51 35.20
N HIS A 56 32.90 5.82 35.72
CA HIS A 56 32.73 6.58 36.96
C HIS A 56 31.63 5.91 37.80
N GLU A 57 31.92 5.57 39.06
CA GLU A 57 30.93 5.01 40.01
C GLU A 57 30.09 3.84 39.46
N GLY A 58 30.71 2.94 38.69
CA GLY A 58 30.01 1.79 38.10
C GLY A 58 29.23 2.08 36.81
N PHE A 59 29.19 3.34 36.37
CA PHE A 59 28.61 3.75 35.09
C PHE A 59 29.65 3.94 34.00
N ILE A 60 29.23 3.72 32.75
CA ILE A 60 29.99 3.98 31.53
C ILE A 60 29.42 5.22 30.87
N GLN A 61 30.28 6.19 30.57
CA GLN A 61 29.93 7.44 29.87
C GLN A 61 30.82 7.65 28.65
N LEU A 62 30.29 8.33 27.64
CA LEU A 62 31.11 8.83 26.53
C LEU A 62 31.97 10.00 26.99
N THR A 63 33.20 10.03 26.49
CA THR A 63 34.04 11.23 26.55
C THR A 63 33.75 12.13 25.34
N GLU A 64 34.23 13.37 25.36
CA GLU A 64 34.18 14.26 24.19
C GLU A 64 34.83 13.62 22.95
N LYS A 65 35.97 12.92 23.15
CA LYS A 65 36.65 12.17 22.08
C LYS A 65 35.79 11.05 21.51
N GLY A 66 35.07 10.32 22.36
CA GLY A 66 34.15 9.26 21.94
C GLY A 66 32.90 9.79 21.22
N LEU A 67 32.38 10.94 21.65
CA LEU A 67 31.30 11.64 20.96
C LEU A 67 31.74 12.11 19.57
N ALA A 68 32.92 12.74 19.46
CA ALA A 68 33.46 13.20 18.18
C ALA A 68 33.66 12.06 17.18
N GLU A 69 34.20 10.92 17.63
CA GLU A 69 34.39 9.72 16.80
C GLU A 69 33.06 9.15 16.27
N LEU A 70 32.06 9.04 17.15
CA LEU A 70 30.74 8.55 16.78
C LEU A 70 30.04 9.49 15.81
N HIS A 71 30.19 10.81 16.00
CA HIS A 71 29.66 11.80 15.07
C HIS A 71 30.34 11.70 13.72
N LYS A 72 31.67 11.60 13.66
CA LYS A 72 32.43 11.45 12.41
C LYS A 72 31.92 10.27 11.57
N GLU A 73 31.70 9.11 12.19
CA GLU A 73 31.20 7.95 11.47
C GLU A 73 29.74 8.09 11.01
N MET A 74 28.88 8.70 11.85
CA MET A 74 27.50 8.99 11.44
C MET A 74 27.42 10.00 10.29
N LYS A 75 28.31 11.00 10.28
CA LYS A 75 28.46 11.97 9.18
C LYS A 75 28.84 11.24 7.88
N ASN A 76 29.83 10.34 7.94
CA ASN A 76 30.26 9.57 6.78
C ASN A 76 29.17 8.64 6.23
N LYS A 77 28.37 7.99 7.09
CA LYS A 77 27.27 7.11 6.62
C LYS A 77 26.16 7.87 5.89
N LEU A 78 25.85 9.10 6.29
CA LEU A 78 24.86 9.92 5.61
C LEU A 78 25.32 10.25 4.18
N ILE A 79 26.58 10.67 4.03
CA ILE A 79 27.16 11.04 2.74
C ILE A 79 27.29 9.81 1.84
N LEU A 80 27.77 8.68 2.37
CA LEU A 80 27.86 7.42 1.61
C LEU A 80 26.50 6.98 1.05
N ARG A 81 25.44 7.04 1.87
CA ARG A 81 24.08 6.72 1.41
C ARG A 81 23.59 7.68 0.32
N LEU A 82 23.91 8.97 0.43
CA LEU A 82 23.56 9.94 -0.60
C LEU A 82 24.27 9.64 -1.91
N ASN A 83 25.58 9.37 -1.84
CA ASN A 83 26.38 8.96 -2.99
C ASN A 83 25.79 7.72 -3.67
N ASP A 84 25.51 6.67 -2.90
CA ASP A 84 24.96 5.42 -3.44
C ASP A 84 23.59 5.65 -4.11
N THR A 85 22.67 6.34 -3.43
CA THR A 85 21.29 6.52 -3.92
C THR A 85 21.19 7.48 -5.12
N ILE A 86 22.04 8.51 -5.18
CA ILE A 86 22.01 9.52 -6.25
C ILE A 86 22.64 8.98 -7.54
N ILE A 87 23.70 8.18 -7.41
CA ILE A 87 24.46 7.64 -8.55
C ILE A 87 23.80 6.39 -9.13
N ASP A 88 23.11 5.57 -8.32
CA ASP A 88 22.45 4.37 -8.83
C ASP A 88 21.33 4.71 -9.84
N GLU A 89 21.54 4.36 -11.11
CA GLU A 89 20.63 4.68 -12.21
C GLU A 89 19.38 3.79 -12.28
N GLY A 90 19.41 2.62 -11.62
CA GLY A 90 18.43 1.55 -11.85
C GLY A 90 17.10 1.75 -11.11
N ASN A 91 17.11 2.37 -9.93
CA ASN A 91 15.89 2.61 -9.15
C ASN A 91 16.11 3.71 -8.11
N LYS A 92 16.08 4.97 -8.55
CA LYS A 92 16.25 6.13 -7.65
C LYS A 92 14.99 6.30 -6.80
N ASP A 93 15.08 5.90 -5.53
CA ASP A 93 14.09 6.26 -4.52
C ASP A 93 14.20 7.77 -4.23
N LEU A 94 13.46 8.57 -5.00
CA LEU A 94 13.45 10.04 -4.90
C LEU A 94 13.05 10.51 -3.49
N ASP A 95 12.13 9.83 -2.83
CA ASP A 95 11.73 10.16 -1.47
C ASP A 95 12.88 9.99 -0.48
N SER A 96 13.66 8.93 -0.63
CA SER A 96 14.87 8.70 0.18
C SER A 96 15.92 9.76 -0.10
N ILE A 97 16.18 10.10 -1.37
CA ILE A 97 17.13 11.15 -1.76
C ILE A 97 16.74 12.49 -1.12
N VAL A 98 15.48 12.91 -1.26
CA VAL A 98 14.97 14.17 -0.68
C VAL A 98 15.11 14.18 0.84
N LYS A 99 14.76 13.09 1.53
CA LYS A 99 14.89 12.98 3.00
C LYS A 99 16.35 13.10 3.45
N LEU A 100 17.26 12.39 2.76
CA LEU A 100 18.68 12.41 3.09
C LEU A 100 19.32 13.78 2.80
N LEU A 101 19.00 14.41 1.67
CA LEU A 101 19.47 15.75 1.33
C LEU A 101 18.94 16.79 2.32
N THR A 102 17.65 16.74 2.68
CA THR A 102 17.06 17.63 3.69
C THR A 102 17.79 17.49 5.04
N THR A 103 18.04 16.25 5.47
CA THR A 103 18.79 15.97 6.69
C THR A 103 20.21 16.52 6.63
N LEU A 104 20.89 16.39 5.48
CA LEU A 104 22.22 16.91 5.28
C LEU A 104 22.23 18.45 5.33
N ILE A 105 21.31 19.11 4.64
CA ILE A 105 21.20 20.58 4.56
C ILE A 105 20.93 21.17 5.96
N GLU A 106 19.91 20.68 6.66
CA GLU A 106 19.52 21.21 7.97
C GLU A 106 20.63 21.02 9.01
N ARG A 107 21.30 19.86 9.02
CA ARG A 107 22.42 19.62 9.94
C ARG A 107 23.65 20.44 9.56
N SER A 108 23.93 20.63 8.28
CA SER A 108 25.10 21.40 7.82
C SER A 108 25.00 22.90 8.14
N LYS A 109 23.79 23.45 8.33
CA LYS A 109 23.59 24.83 8.81
C LYS A 109 24.11 25.05 10.23
N THR A 110 24.11 24.01 11.05
CA THR A 110 24.51 24.07 12.47
C THR A 110 25.85 23.38 12.76
N ASP A 111 26.32 22.51 11.86
CA ASP A 111 27.55 21.71 12.00
C ASP A 111 28.49 21.97 10.81
N SER A 112 29.43 22.90 10.99
CA SER A 112 30.40 23.31 9.95
C SER A 112 31.35 22.18 9.52
N ASP A 113 31.68 21.27 10.43
CA ASP A 113 32.51 20.10 10.12
C ASP A 113 31.75 19.12 9.21
N LEU A 114 30.46 18.91 9.44
CA LEU A 114 29.63 18.11 8.54
C LEU A 114 29.56 18.75 7.14
N LEU A 115 29.40 20.07 7.06
CA LEU A 115 29.41 20.79 5.78
C LEU A 115 30.73 20.63 5.02
N LYS A 116 31.86 20.70 5.73
CA LYS A 116 33.17 20.52 5.12
C LYS A 116 33.34 19.08 4.61
N VAL A 117 33.04 18.09 5.45
CA VAL A 117 33.15 16.67 5.08
C VAL A 117 32.20 16.32 3.93
N SER A 118 31.00 16.88 3.89
CA SER A 118 30.05 16.62 2.80
C SER A 118 30.52 17.18 1.46
N LYS A 119 31.11 18.39 1.44
CA LYS A 119 31.73 18.94 0.24
C LYS A 119 32.91 18.09 -0.24
N ASP A 120 33.76 17.63 0.67
CA ASP A 120 34.98 16.90 0.34
C ASP A 120 34.71 15.43 -0.03
N SER A 121 33.62 14.84 0.45
CA SER A 121 33.34 13.38 0.34
C SER A 121 32.13 13.05 -0.55
N SER A 122 31.41 14.04 -1.06
CA SER A 122 30.33 13.83 -2.03
C SER A 122 30.92 13.36 -3.35
N THR A 123 30.31 12.33 -3.94
CA THR A 123 30.63 11.86 -5.29
C THR A 123 29.58 12.27 -6.31
N PHE A 124 28.51 12.93 -5.87
CA PHE A 124 27.49 13.54 -6.73
C PHE A 124 27.65 15.06 -6.79
N TYR A 125 27.09 15.63 -7.85
CA TYR A 125 27.11 17.04 -8.19
C TYR A 125 25.70 17.63 -8.18
N ILE A 126 25.62 18.97 -8.15
CA ILE A 126 24.34 19.69 -8.29
C ILE A 126 23.70 19.38 -9.65
N SER A 127 24.50 19.27 -10.71
CA SER A 127 24.05 18.90 -12.05
C SER A 127 23.33 17.55 -12.08
N ASP A 128 23.76 16.57 -11.27
CA ASP A 128 23.10 15.27 -11.20
C ASP A 128 21.66 15.39 -10.65
N LEU A 129 21.44 16.33 -9.72
CA LEU A 129 20.11 16.63 -9.21
C LEU A 129 19.28 17.42 -10.23
N GLU A 130 19.88 18.33 -10.97
CA GLU A 130 19.21 19.07 -12.06
C GLU A 130 18.77 18.14 -13.19
N GLU A 131 19.61 17.16 -13.58
CA GLU A 131 19.27 16.13 -14.55
C GLU A 131 18.11 15.25 -14.06
N MET A 132 18.09 14.90 -12.77
CA MET A 132 16.95 14.19 -12.18
C MET A 132 15.66 15.00 -12.25
N ILE A 133 15.72 16.31 -11.95
CA ILE A 133 14.56 17.21 -12.06
C ILE A 133 14.07 17.26 -13.51
N ALA A 134 14.96 17.45 -14.48
CA ALA A 134 14.61 17.50 -15.90
C ALA A 134 13.95 16.20 -16.37
N LYS A 135 14.47 15.05 -15.95
CA LYS A 135 13.88 13.73 -16.25
C LYS A 135 12.49 13.60 -15.62
N LEU A 136 12.33 13.95 -14.35
CA LEU A 136 11.04 13.90 -13.65
C LEU A 136 9.99 14.79 -14.32
N SER A 137 10.37 16.01 -14.72
CA SER A 137 9.49 16.92 -15.44
C SER A 137 9.03 16.34 -16.78
N LYS A 138 9.94 15.74 -17.54
CA LYS A 138 9.61 15.08 -18.81
C LYS A 138 8.66 13.90 -18.61
N ASP A 139 8.90 13.06 -17.60
CA ASP A 139 8.04 11.93 -17.27
C ASP A 139 6.65 12.41 -16.84
N MET A 140 6.56 13.49 -16.06
CA MET A 140 5.30 14.11 -15.66
C MET A 140 4.52 14.63 -16.87
N GLU A 141 5.17 15.33 -17.80
CA GLU A 141 4.55 15.79 -19.05
C GLU A 141 4.00 14.63 -19.87
N HIS A 142 4.77 13.54 -20.00
CA HIS A 142 4.35 12.34 -20.70
C HIS A 142 3.13 11.68 -20.04
N MET A 143 3.14 11.55 -18.70
CA MET A 143 2.02 10.98 -17.95
C MET A 143 0.76 11.85 -18.06
N ASN A 144 0.91 13.18 -18.03
CA ASN A 144 -0.21 14.10 -18.25
C ASN A 144 -0.79 13.95 -19.66
N TYR A 145 0.06 13.82 -20.68
CA TYR A 145 -0.38 13.53 -22.04
C TYR A 145 -1.15 12.21 -22.11
N LEU A 146 -0.59 11.11 -21.59
CA LEU A 146 -1.26 9.80 -21.58
C LEU A 146 -2.60 9.84 -20.85
N SER A 147 -2.66 10.51 -19.69
CA SER A 147 -3.91 10.71 -18.96
C SER A 147 -4.94 11.43 -19.82
N SER A 148 -4.55 12.51 -20.51
CA SER A 148 -5.47 13.28 -21.37
C SER A 148 -6.00 12.45 -22.54
N VAL A 149 -5.14 11.61 -23.15
CA VAL A 149 -5.50 10.71 -24.24
C VAL A 149 -6.45 9.62 -23.74
N LEU A 150 -6.15 9.00 -22.60
CA LEU A 150 -7.02 8.01 -21.98
C LEU A 150 -8.38 8.59 -21.62
N THR A 151 -8.45 9.80 -21.07
CA THR A 151 -9.73 10.47 -20.80
C THR A 151 -10.56 10.66 -22.08
N LYS A 152 -9.92 11.07 -23.18
CA LYS A 152 -10.60 11.19 -24.48
C LYS A 152 -11.09 9.82 -24.98
N HIS A 153 -10.27 8.78 -24.89
CA HIS A 153 -10.68 7.43 -25.27
C HIS A 153 -11.84 6.91 -24.41
N VAL A 154 -11.82 7.13 -23.10
CA VAL A 154 -12.94 6.78 -22.22
C VAL A 154 -14.21 7.50 -22.65
N ALA A 155 -14.15 8.80 -22.97
CA ALA A 155 -15.29 9.55 -23.46
C ALA A 155 -15.81 8.99 -24.80
N SER A 156 -14.92 8.70 -25.75
CA SER A 156 -15.30 8.09 -27.04
C SER A 156 -15.90 6.70 -26.88
N LEU A 157 -15.36 5.86 -25.99
CA LEU A 157 -15.92 4.53 -25.71
C LEU A 157 -17.32 4.62 -25.09
N LYS A 158 -17.56 5.62 -24.24
CA LYS A 158 -18.91 5.92 -23.71
C LYS A 158 -19.87 6.34 -24.82
N GLU A 159 -19.45 7.22 -25.72
CA GLU A 159 -20.26 7.62 -26.89
C GLU A 159 -20.57 6.45 -27.83
N LEU A 160 -19.62 5.52 -27.99
CA LEU A 160 -19.78 4.29 -28.76
C LEU A 160 -20.55 3.18 -28.02
N ASP A 161 -21.10 3.48 -26.83
CA ASP A 161 -21.92 2.57 -26.03
C ASP A 161 -21.19 1.25 -25.65
N PHE A 162 -19.88 1.32 -25.42
CA PHE A 162 -19.10 0.16 -25.01
C PHE A 162 -19.61 -0.44 -23.68
N PRO A 163 -19.36 -1.74 -23.44
CA PRO A 163 -19.72 -2.37 -22.17
C PRO A 163 -19.10 -1.64 -20.97
N HIS A 164 -19.94 -1.36 -19.98
CA HIS A 164 -19.58 -0.78 -18.70
C HIS A 164 -19.97 -1.73 -17.55
N GLU A 165 -19.32 -1.53 -16.40
CA GLU A 165 -19.53 -2.31 -15.19
C GLU A 165 -19.79 -1.37 -14.02
N ILE A 166 -20.84 -1.62 -13.26
CA ILE A 166 -21.17 -0.89 -12.03
C ILE A 166 -21.31 -1.91 -10.90
N GLU A 167 -20.45 -1.78 -9.89
CA GLU A 167 -20.47 -2.61 -8.70
C GLU A 167 -21.16 -1.87 -7.54
N MET A 168 -22.07 -2.56 -6.84
CA MET A 168 -22.77 -2.04 -5.69
C MET A 168 -22.82 -3.07 -4.57
N GLN A 169 -22.76 -2.61 -3.31
CA GLN A 169 -23.07 -3.46 -2.16
C GLN A 169 -24.56 -3.82 -2.16
N MET A 170 -24.88 -5.07 -1.85
CA MET A 170 -26.23 -5.62 -1.79
C MET A 170 -26.96 -5.10 -0.55
N THR A 171 -27.46 -3.87 -0.65
CA THR A 171 -28.32 -3.22 0.35
C THR A 171 -29.76 -3.18 -0.14
N GLU A 172 -30.70 -2.86 0.75
CA GLU A 172 -32.09 -2.66 0.34
C GLU A 172 -32.24 -1.57 -0.74
N GLU A 173 -31.44 -0.50 -0.66
CA GLU A 173 -31.41 0.56 -1.67
C GLU A 173 -30.98 0.03 -3.05
N SER A 174 -29.92 -0.79 -3.08
CA SER A 174 -29.42 -1.40 -4.34
C SER A 174 -30.43 -2.35 -4.97
N LEU A 175 -31.17 -3.12 -4.16
CA LEU A 175 -32.24 -4.01 -4.64
C LEU A 175 -33.46 -3.23 -5.12
N ASN A 176 -33.79 -2.11 -4.47
CA ASN A 176 -34.83 -1.22 -4.96
C ASN A 176 -34.42 -0.59 -6.30
N LYS A 177 -33.14 -0.23 -6.49
CA LYS A 177 -32.59 0.22 -7.78
C LYS A 177 -32.70 -0.87 -8.86
N LEU A 178 -32.37 -2.13 -8.53
CA LEU A 178 -32.56 -3.28 -9.42
C LEU A 178 -34.04 -3.45 -9.83
N SER A 179 -34.96 -3.37 -8.86
CA SER A 179 -36.41 -3.44 -9.11
C SER A 179 -36.89 -2.33 -10.04
N ASN A 180 -36.53 -1.08 -9.75
CA ASN A 180 -36.86 0.07 -10.59
C ASN A 180 -36.30 -0.09 -12.00
N PHE A 181 -35.15 -0.74 -12.13
CA PHE A 181 -34.52 -0.94 -13.41
C PHE A 181 -35.24 -1.99 -14.28
N PHE A 182 -35.72 -3.09 -13.68
CA PHE A 182 -36.60 -4.04 -14.37
C PHE A 182 -37.88 -3.37 -14.89
N GLU A 183 -38.45 -2.44 -14.12
CA GLU A 183 -39.64 -1.69 -14.51
C GLU A 183 -39.36 -0.70 -15.66
N LYS A 184 -38.28 0.09 -15.57
CA LYS A 184 -37.87 1.05 -16.62
C LYS A 184 -37.64 0.38 -17.98
N GLU A 185 -36.97 -0.78 -17.99
CA GLU A 185 -36.69 -1.53 -19.23
C GLU A 185 -37.91 -2.29 -19.77
N ASN A 186 -39.07 -2.24 -19.09
CA ASN A 186 -40.28 -2.98 -19.45
C ASN A 186 -40.03 -4.48 -19.71
N ALA A 187 -39.10 -5.09 -18.97
CA ALA A 187 -38.73 -6.49 -19.14
C ALA A 187 -39.97 -7.39 -18.91
N GLN A 188 -40.30 -8.22 -19.91
CA GLN A 188 -41.41 -9.17 -19.81
C GLN A 188 -40.98 -10.48 -19.13
N GLU A 189 -39.73 -10.87 -19.37
CA GLU A 189 -39.08 -12.06 -18.81
C GLU A 189 -37.63 -11.74 -18.43
N LEU A 190 -37.16 -12.38 -17.35
CA LEU A 190 -35.75 -12.39 -16.94
C LEU A 190 -35.19 -13.79 -17.14
N LEU A 191 -34.00 -13.87 -17.72
CA LEU A 191 -33.23 -15.09 -17.82
C LEU A 191 -32.32 -15.20 -16.59
N ILE A 192 -32.40 -16.29 -15.83
CA ILE A 192 -31.58 -16.53 -14.65
C ILE A 192 -30.67 -17.73 -14.89
N GLU A 193 -29.36 -17.49 -14.79
CA GLU A 193 -28.31 -18.50 -14.76
C GLU A 193 -27.79 -18.60 -13.33
N CYS A 194 -27.91 -19.77 -12.70
CA CYS A 194 -27.47 -20.01 -11.33
C CYS A 194 -26.93 -21.43 -11.17
N ASP A 195 -26.27 -21.67 -10.04
CA ASP A 195 -25.76 -22.99 -9.66
C ASP A 195 -26.91 -23.98 -9.40
N ASP A 196 -26.64 -25.27 -9.65
CA ASP A 196 -27.66 -26.34 -9.60
C ASP A 196 -28.36 -26.49 -8.24
N MET A 197 -27.75 -25.99 -7.15
CA MET A 197 -28.33 -26.04 -5.81
C MET A 197 -29.44 -24.99 -5.60
N ILE A 198 -29.40 -23.84 -6.30
CA ILE A 198 -30.45 -22.80 -6.19
C ILE A 198 -31.56 -22.99 -7.23
N LYS A 199 -31.28 -23.69 -8.34
CA LYS A 199 -32.25 -23.92 -9.41
C LYS A 199 -33.62 -24.45 -8.93
N PRO A 200 -33.71 -25.45 -8.03
CA PRO A 200 -35.00 -25.99 -7.58
C PRO A 200 -35.80 -24.98 -6.76
N ILE A 201 -35.11 -24.22 -5.88
CA ILE A 201 -35.72 -23.15 -5.07
C ILE A 201 -36.33 -22.09 -5.99
N LEU A 202 -35.59 -21.69 -7.04
CA LEU A 202 -36.08 -20.70 -7.98
C LEU A 202 -37.28 -21.20 -8.81
N GLN A 203 -37.31 -22.49 -9.15
CA GLN A 203 -38.42 -23.10 -9.90
C GLN A 203 -39.70 -23.17 -9.05
N GLU A 204 -39.59 -23.63 -7.81
CA GLU A 204 -40.75 -23.82 -6.92
C GLU A 204 -41.33 -22.49 -6.43
N GLU A 205 -40.48 -21.54 -6.00
CA GLU A 205 -40.96 -20.29 -5.40
C GLU A 205 -41.40 -19.24 -6.43
N PHE A 206 -40.74 -19.18 -7.59
CA PHE A 206 -40.98 -18.14 -8.60
C PHE A 206 -41.70 -18.64 -9.86
N LYS A 207 -42.14 -19.91 -9.88
CA LYS A 207 -42.76 -20.57 -11.05
C LYS A 207 -41.92 -20.36 -12.33
N ALA A 208 -40.60 -20.45 -12.19
CA ALA A 208 -39.70 -20.21 -13.31
C ALA A 208 -39.86 -21.32 -14.35
N GLU A 209 -40.05 -20.96 -15.62
CA GLU A 209 -40.08 -21.92 -16.72
C GLU A 209 -38.66 -22.36 -17.05
N LEU A 210 -38.38 -23.66 -17.01
CA LEU A 210 -37.11 -24.21 -17.47
C LEU A 210 -37.17 -24.43 -18.99
N LYS A 211 -36.43 -23.64 -19.77
CA LYS A 211 -36.24 -23.87 -21.21
C LYS A 211 -34.74 -24.02 -21.47
N ASN A 212 -34.33 -25.13 -22.09
CA ASN A 212 -32.93 -25.40 -22.45
C ASN A 212 -31.92 -25.21 -21.30
N GLN A 213 -32.23 -25.73 -20.10
CA GLN A 213 -31.40 -25.62 -18.88
C GLN A 213 -31.26 -24.21 -18.29
N GLN A 214 -31.96 -23.22 -18.84
CA GLN A 214 -32.01 -21.86 -18.31
C GLN A 214 -33.37 -21.55 -17.68
N LEU A 215 -33.38 -20.74 -16.63
CA LEU A 215 -34.60 -20.39 -15.89
C LEU A 215 -35.16 -19.06 -16.39
N PHE A 216 -36.45 -19.06 -16.75
CA PHE A 216 -37.15 -17.85 -17.18
C PHE A 216 -38.16 -17.44 -16.12
N VAL A 217 -38.06 -16.21 -15.62
CA VAL A 217 -38.98 -15.63 -14.65
C VAL A 217 -39.81 -14.57 -15.35
N SER A 218 -41.14 -14.72 -15.36
CA SER A 218 -42.04 -13.72 -15.93
C SER A 218 -42.22 -12.50 -15.02
N LYS A 219 -42.56 -11.35 -15.61
CA LYS A 219 -42.77 -10.05 -14.93
C LYS A 219 -43.61 -10.12 -13.65
N GLN A 220 -44.64 -10.97 -13.63
CA GLN A 220 -45.54 -11.15 -12.48
C GLN A 220 -44.81 -11.61 -11.20
N ASN A 221 -43.61 -12.20 -11.32
CA ASN A 221 -42.83 -12.73 -10.21
C ASN A 221 -41.57 -11.91 -9.87
N PHE A 222 -41.34 -10.75 -10.52
CA PHE A 222 -40.15 -9.92 -10.23
C PHE A 222 -40.12 -9.42 -8.79
N SER A 223 -41.27 -8.98 -8.26
CA SER A 223 -41.38 -8.52 -6.87
C SER A 223 -41.03 -9.62 -5.86
N LYS A 224 -41.40 -10.86 -6.16
CA LYS A 224 -41.03 -12.03 -5.34
C LYS A 224 -39.54 -12.29 -5.39
N LEU A 225 -38.92 -12.20 -6.56
CA LEU A 225 -37.48 -12.37 -6.74
C LEU A 225 -36.68 -11.31 -5.95
N ILE A 226 -37.11 -10.05 -5.98
CA ILE A 226 -36.48 -8.98 -5.19
C ILE A 226 -36.65 -9.24 -3.68
N ASN A 227 -37.83 -9.67 -3.24
CA ASN A 227 -38.08 -10.01 -1.83
C ASN A 227 -37.24 -11.20 -1.36
N PHE A 228 -36.96 -12.17 -2.22
CA PHE A 228 -36.04 -13.26 -1.94
C PHE A 228 -34.62 -12.74 -1.65
N PHE A 229 -34.11 -11.83 -2.49
CA PHE A 229 -32.81 -11.20 -2.23
C PHE A 229 -32.82 -10.36 -0.96
N LYS A 230 -33.91 -9.65 -0.65
CA LYS A 230 -34.06 -8.93 0.64
C LYS A 230 -34.00 -9.89 1.82
N GLY A 231 -34.66 -11.06 1.72
CA GLY A 231 -34.62 -12.10 2.73
C GLY A 231 -33.21 -12.64 2.98
N LEU A 232 -32.41 -12.82 1.93
CA LEU A 232 -31.00 -13.24 2.03
C LEU A 232 -30.15 -12.20 2.77
N ILE A 233 -30.37 -10.89 2.52
CA ILE A 233 -29.73 -9.81 3.29
C ILE A 233 -30.10 -9.92 4.78
N SER A 234 -31.39 -10.03 5.10
CA SER A 234 -31.87 -10.04 6.49
C SER A 234 -31.37 -11.24 7.30
N GLN A 235 -31.14 -12.38 6.64
CA GLN A 235 -30.61 -13.59 7.29
C GLN A 235 -29.07 -13.62 7.33
N ASN A 236 -28.39 -12.61 6.76
CA ASN A 236 -26.94 -12.50 6.64
C ASN A 236 -26.30 -13.77 6.02
N ILE A 237 -27.04 -14.43 5.14
CA ILE A 237 -26.61 -15.66 4.49
C ILE A 237 -25.66 -15.27 3.36
N LYS A 238 -24.37 -15.56 3.55
CA LYS A 238 -23.38 -15.48 2.49
C LYS A 238 -23.60 -16.64 1.54
N SER A 239 -24.40 -16.44 0.48
CA SER A 239 -24.40 -17.40 -0.61
C SER A 239 -23.09 -17.26 -1.39
N LYS A 240 -22.32 -18.34 -1.49
CA LYS A 240 -21.15 -18.44 -2.38
C LYS A 240 -21.55 -18.59 -3.84
N GLU A 241 -22.84 -18.81 -4.09
CA GLU A 241 -23.36 -19.18 -5.39
C GLU A 241 -23.62 -17.92 -6.20
N LYS A 242 -23.31 -18.01 -7.49
CA LYS A 242 -23.42 -16.86 -8.39
C LYS A 242 -24.78 -16.93 -9.07
N ILE A 243 -25.58 -15.89 -8.88
CA ILE A 243 -26.84 -15.73 -9.61
C ILE A 243 -26.64 -14.64 -10.65
N LYS A 244 -26.77 -14.99 -11.92
CA LYS A 244 -26.70 -14.05 -13.03
C LYS A 244 -28.09 -13.88 -13.63
N ILE A 245 -28.58 -12.66 -13.64
CA ILE A 245 -29.87 -12.26 -14.19
C ILE A 245 -29.59 -11.50 -15.48
N ILE A 246 -30.15 -11.96 -16.60
CA ILE A 246 -29.94 -11.38 -17.93
C ILE A 246 -31.27 -10.86 -18.46
N PHE A 247 -31.27 -9.61 -18.90
CA PHE A 247 -32.44 -8.96 -19.50
C PHE A 247 -32.02 -7.77 -20.34
N SER A 248 -32.73 -7.52 -21.45
CA SER A 248 -32.55 -6.32 -22.29
C SER A 248 -31.10 -5.98 -22.68
N GLY A 249 -30.22 -6.99 -22.81
CA GLY A 249 -28.80 -6.81 -23.14
C GLY A 249 -27.89 -6.45 -21.95
N ILE A 250 -28.38 -6.62 -20.73
CA ILE A 250 -27.67 -6.36 -19.47
C ILE A 250 -27.58 -7.67 -18.69
N SER A 251 -26.44 -7.90 -18.03
CA SER A 251 -26.26 -8.99 -17.07
C SER A 251 -26.01 -8.41 -15.69
N VAL A 252 -26.78 -8.88 -14.71
CA VAL A 252 -26.66 -8.54 -13.30
C VAL A 252 -26.18 -9.77 -12.55
N TYR A 253 -25.03 -9.67 -11.92
CA TYR A 253 -24.47 -10.74 -11.09
C TYR A 253 -24.72 -10.40 -9.63
N ILE A 254 -25.28 -11.35 -8.91
CA ILE A 254 -25.41 -11.30 -7.46
C ILE A 254 -24.42 -12.34 -6.93
N ILE A 255 -23.38 -11.85 -6.26
CA ILE A 255 -22.28 -12.66 -5.73
C ILE A 255 -22.06 -12.23 -4.29
N GLU A 256 -22.27 -13.15 -3.34
CA GLU A 256 -22.20 -12.88 -1.92
C GLU A 256 -23.07 -11.68 -1.51
N ASN A 257 -22.44 -10.55 -1.18
CA ASN A 257 -23.09 -9.29 -0.78
C ASN A 257 -22.88 -8.17 -1.80
N THR A 258 -22.62 -8.51 -3.06
CA THR A 258 -22.38 -7.54 -4.13
C THR A 258 -23.31 -7.80 -5.31
N ILE A 259 -23.82 -6.71 -5.89
CA ILE A 259 -24.55 -6.70 -7.16
C ILE A 259 -23.66 -6.01 -8.21
N VAL A 260 -23.37 -6.71 -9.30
CA VAL A 260 -22.56 -6.20 -10.43
C VAL A 260 -23.44 -6.10 -11.66
N PHE A 261 -23.62 -4.89 -12.19
CA PHE A 261 -24.34 -4.64 -13.43
C PHE A 261 -23.34 -4.53 -14.57
N THR A 262 -23.56 -5.26 -15.66
CA THR A 262 -22.73 -5.22 -16.87
C THR A 262 -23.61 -5.07 -18.10
N GLY A 263 -23.22 -4.19 -19.03
CA GLY A 263 -24.01 -3.91 -20.23
C GLY A 263 -23.59 -2.61 -20.91
N PRO A 264 -24.32 -2.17 -21.94
CA PRO A 264 -23.99 -0.95 -22.68
C PRO A 264 -24.00 0.29 -21.77
N TYR A 265 -22.99 1.16 -21.90
CA TYR A 265 -22.82 2.35 -21.06
C TYR A 265 -24.08 3.23 -21.02
N ASN A 266 -24.65 3.50 -22.20
CA ASN A 266 -25.99 4.02 -22.48
C ASN A 266 -27.03 3.69 -21.42
N LYS A 267 -27.29 2.38 -21.35
CA LYS A 267 -28.37 1.83 -20.55
C LYS A 267 -28.06 1.87 -19.06
N LEU A 268 -26.82 1.54 -18.70
CA LEU A 268 -26.40 1.58 -17.30
C LEU A 268 -26.37 3.01 -16.75
N ALA A 269 -25.88 3.99 -17.52
CA ALA A 269 -25.89 5.39 -17.10
C ALA A 269 -27.31 5.92 -16.84
N GLN A 270 -28.29 5.58 -17.69
CA GLN A 270 -29.70 5.96 -17.50
C GLN A 270 -30.37 5.21 -16.34
N ALA A 271 -29.92 4.00 -16.05
CA ALA A 271 -30.42 3.19 -14.93
C ALA A 271 -30.09 3.82 -13.59
N PHE A 272 -28.89 4.41 -13.48
CA PHE A 272 -28.26 4.84 -12.22
C PHE A 272 -28.05 6.37 -12.10
N ALA A 273 -28.47 7.17 -13.09
CA ALA A 273 -28.60 8.62 -12.99
C ALA A 273 -29.84 9.02 -12.19
#